data_AF-A0A9D5I4B6-F1
#
_entry.id   AF-A0A9D5I4B6-F1
#
_cell.length_a   1.000
_cell.length_b   1.000
_cell.length_c   1.000
_cell.angle_alpha   90.00
_cell.angle_beta   90.00
_cell.angle_gamma   90.00
#
_symmetry.space_group_name_H-M   'P 1'
#
loop_
_entity.id
_entity.type
_entity.pdbx_description
1 polymer ?
#
loop_
_entity_poly.entity_id
_entity_poly.type
_entity_poly.pdbx_seq_one_letter_code
_entity_poly.pdbx_strand_id
1 'polypeptide(L)'
;MTQTISVDVPDIGDFKDVAIIEVLVKVGDTVTADQSLITLETDKATVEVPSPAAGVIQELQVKIGDKVSQGAPILTLKIAAKEVPTSLQSQITAGGKSAEEVPTTTPVSATVSGPAVSVSATFTRGDLHAEVVVIGAGPGGYTAAFRAADLGKQVTLIERDSKLGGVCLNVGCIPSKALLHIAKIIDEANEISHHGVIFAKPAIDINKIRDWKDSIIAKLTGGLVALSKQRKVQVIYGAAKFSSANSLTIEAKDGIKTITFDNAIIAAGSSVVRIPCFPYDDPRLIDSTGALLLQDIPDRMLIIGGGIIGLEMGTVYAALGSKISVVELADGLIPGADRDLIRPLHKRIEKRYEAIYLKTRVTKVEAKPDGLWVTFEGDSVPQPQRYDRVLLAVGRRPNGHEVNPSAAGITITERGFIPVDEQQRSNVPHIYAIGDVVGDPMLAHKATHEGKVAAEVISGGKVSFNPLTIPSVAYTDPEVSWMGLTEIQAKAQGIPYEKATFPWAASGRALAMGREEGFTKLLYDPHTKRILGAGIVGSNAGELIAETVLALEMGADMKDIGLTIHPHPTLSETVCFAAEIAEGNITDLYLPRKPSGANR
;
A
#
# COMPACT_ATOMS: atom_id res chain seq x y z
N MET A 1 41.80 27.13 -2.04
CA MET A 1 41.81 27.18 -0.55
C MET A 1 40.49 26.62 -0.06
N THR A 2 40.48 25.69 0.89
CA THR A 2 39.25 25.18 1.51
C THR A 2 38.76 26.20 2.54
N GLN A 3 37.53 26.68 2.39
CA GLN A 3 36.92 27.64 3.31
C GLN A 3 35.97 26.90 4.25
N THR A 4 36.11 27.13 5.55
CA THR A 4 35.18 26.64 6.57
C THR A 4 34.21 27.74 6.96
N ILE A 5 32.92 27.41 7.09
CA ILE A 5 31.87 28.32 7.59
C ILE A 5 31.23 27.73 8.85
N SER A 6 30.95 28.56 9.86
CA SER A 6 30.07 28.21 10.98
C SER A 6 28.63 28.39 10.53
N VAL A 7 27.77 27.43 10.84
CA VAL A 7 26.32 27.54 10.64
C VAL A 7 25.67 27.74 11.99
N ASP A 8 24.97 28.86 12.15
CA ASP A 8 24.35 29.26 13.41
C ASP A 8 22.82 29.17 13.32
N VAL A 9 22.13 29.12 14.46
CA VAL A 9 20.66 29.13 14.53
C VAL A 9 20.13 30.43 13.88
N PRO A 10 19.29 30.34 12.83
CA PRO A 10 18.75 31.50 12.13
C PRO A 10 17.79 32.29 13.02
N ASP A 11 17.27 33.41 12.52
CA ASP A 11 16.23 34.16 13.22
C ASP A 11 14.99 33.28 13.43
N ILE A 12 14.73 32.93 14.68
CA ILE A 12 13.59 32.12 15.12
C ILE A 12 12.47 32.99 15.73
N GLY A 13 12.57 34.32 15.67
CA GLY A 13 11.65 35.26 16.33
C GLY A 13 12.00 35.51 17.81
N ASP A 14 11.03 35.98 18.62
CA ASP A 14 11.22 36.33 20.04
C ASP A 14 11.47 35.13 21.00
N PHE A 15 11.70 33.92 20.45
CA PHE A 15 11.85 32.70 21.23
C PHE A 15 13.30 32.52 21.73
N LYS A 16 13.44 32.19 23.01
CA LYS A 16 14.72 31.89 23.68
C LYS A 16 14.69 30.46 24.23
N ASP A 17 15.84 29.81 24.25
CA ASP A 17 16.04 28.47 24.84
C ASP A 17 15.14 27.36 24.24
N VAL A 18 15.09 27.32 22.89
CA VAL A 18 14.29 26.35 22.12
C VAL A 18 14.98 25.00 22.07
N ALA A 19 14.23 23.91 22.28
CA ALA A 19 14.80 22.56 22.36
C ALA A 19 15.07 21.97 20.97
N ILE A 20 16.23 21.34 20.81
CA ILE A 20 16.56 20.52 19.65
C ILE A 20 15.90 19.15 19.81
N ILE A 21 14.90 18.86 18.98
CA ILE A 21 14.18 17.58 19.02
C ILE A 21 14.78 16.56 18.04
N GLU A 22 15.53 17.01 17.04
CA GLU A 22 16.15 16.11 16.07
C GLU A 22 17.41 16.74 15.46
N VAL A 23 18.43 15.90 15.24
CA VAL A 23 19.62 16.24 14.44
C VAL A 23 19.60 15.36 13.20
N LEU A 24 19.49 15.97 12.02
CA LEU A 24 19.23 15.29 10.75
C LEU A 24 20.49 14.93 9.97
N VAL A 25 21.66 15.31 10.47
CA VAL A 25 22.96 15.18 9.80
C VAL A 25 24.05 14.66 10.73
N LYS A 26 25.08 14.00 10.17
CA LYS A 26 26.24 13.49 10.92
C LYS A 26 27.54 14.12 10.43
N VAL A 27 28.57 14.08 11.28
CA VAL A 27 29.93 14.49 10.91
C VAL A 27 30.42 13.59 9.76
N GLY A 28 30.88 14.21 8.68
CA GLY A 28 31.29 13.54 7.44
C GLY A 28 30.23 13.52 6.33
N ASP A 29 28.99 13.89 6.61
CA ASP A 29 27.94 13.94 5.59
C ASP A 29 28.16 15.11 4.61
N THR A 30 27.85 14.87 3.34
CA THR A 30 27.80 15.92 2.30
C THR A 30 26.38 16.47 2.25
N VAL A 31 26.23 17.77 2.52
CA VAL A 31 24.93 18.45 2.50
C VAL A 31 24.81 19.40 1.32
N THR A 32 23.60 19.57 0.77
CA THR A 32 23.29 20.61 -0.22
C THR A 32 22.85 21.90 0.48
N ALA A 33 22.88 23.03 -0.24
CA ALA A 33 22.20 24.23 0.24
C ALA A 33 20.70 23.92 0.45
N ASP A 34 20.09 24.54 1.46
CA ASP A 34 18.70 24.35 1.89
C ASP A 34 18.33 22.97 2.48
N GLN A 35 19.31 22.07 2.65
CA GLN A 35 19.07 20.79 3.34
C GLN A 35 18.93 21.00 4.86
N SER A 36 17.84 20.50 5.45
CA SER A 36 17.58 20.59 6.90
C SER A 36 18.67 19.91 7.73
N LEU A 37 19.23 20.64 8.69
CA LEU A 37 20.33 20.20 9.55
C LEU A 37 19.83 19.74 10.93
N ILE A 38 18.94 20.52 11.55
CA ILE A 38 18.33 20.23 12.85
C ILE A 38 16.87 20.64 12.85
N THR A 39 16.12 20.08 13.79
CA THR A 39 14.72 20.39 14.02
C THR A 39 14.54 20.94 15.43
N LEU A 40 13.92 22.12 15.52
CA LEU A 40 13.63 22.84 16.76
C LEU A 40 12.14 22.76 17.09
N GLU A 41 11.80 22.61 18.37
CA GLU A 41 10.41 22.64 18.85
C GLU A 41 10.12 23.93 19.61
N THR A 42 9.22 24.74 19.08
CA THR A 42 8.64 25.91 19.77
C THR A 42 7.24 25.58 20.28
N ASP A 43 6.72 26.34 21.24
CA ASP A 43 5.38 26.17 21.82
C ASP A 43 4.22 26.20 20.79
N LYS A 44 4.49 26.66 19.55
CA LYS A 44 3.48 26.80 18.49
C LYS A 44 3.77 25.99 17.22
N ALA A 45 5.01 25.55 17.00
CA ALA A 45 5.40 24.88 15.76
C ALA A 45 6.76 24.18 15.88
N THR A 46 6.99 23.22 15.01
CA THR A 46 8.30 22.64 14.75
C THR A 46 8.96 23.38 13.58
N VAL A 47 10.21 23.83 13.76
CA VAL A 47 10.97 24.62 12.77
C VAL A 47 12.25 23.88 12.40
N GLU A 48 12.47 23.65 11.11
CA GLU A 48 13.70 23.06 10.60
C GLU A 48 14.71 24.15 10.25
N VAL A 49 15.99 23.93 10.59
CA VAL A 49 17.08 24.85 10.26
C VAL A 49 17.81 24.34 9.01
N PRO A 50 17.74 25.03 7.86
CA PRO A 50 18.41 24.62 6.63
C PRO A 50 19.90 24.97 6.59
N SER A 51 20.66 24.22 5.79
CA SER A 51 22.07 24.50 5.51
C SER A 51 22.22 25.73 4.60
N PRO A 52 23.05 26.74 4.96
CA PRO A 52 23.23 27.94 4.14
C PRO A 52 24.08 27.70 2.87
N ALA A 53 24.79 26.59 2.78
CA ALA A 53 25.63 26.26 1.63
C ALA A 53 25.83 24.74 1.47
N ALA A 54 26.23 24.32 0.27
CA ALA A 54 26.65 22.95 0.03
C ALA A 54 28.09 22.71 0.53
N GLY A 55 28.31 21.62 1.25
CA GLY A 55 29.61 21.31 1.85
C GLY A 55 29.64 20.02 2.63
N VAL A 56 30.80 19.70 3.21
CA VAL A 56 30.98 18.52 4.08
C VAL A 56 31.00 18.96 5.54
N ILE A 57 30.22 18.30 6.39
CA ILE A 57 30.15 18.61 7.83
C ILE A 57 31.43 18.13 8.52
N GLN A 58 32.17 19.04 9.14
CA GLN A 58 33.40 18.72 9.88
C GLN A 58 33.17 18.47 11.36
N GLU A 59 32.26 19.21 11.99
CA GLU A 59 32.02 19.14 13.42
C GLU A 59 30.57 19.54 13.70
N LEU A 60 29.92 18.80 14.60
CA LEU A 60 28.56 19.07 15.09
C LEU A 60 28.67 19.53 16.54
N GLN A 61 28.15 20.71 16.85
CA GLN A 61 28.31 21.36 18.17
C GLN A 61 27.05 21.25 19.06
N VAL A 62 26.01 20.57 18.57
CA VAL A 62 24.72 20.44 19.26
C VAL A 62 24.27 18.98 19.35
N LYS A 63 23.46 18.66 20.37
CA LYS A 63 22.86 17.33 20.59
C LYS A 63 21.35 17.43 20.77
N ILE A 64 20.67 16.31 20.55
CA ILE A 64 19.23 16.17 20.83
C ILE A 64 19.00 16.42 22.33
N GLY A 65 18.08 17.33 22.65
CA GLY A 65 17.77 17.78 24.00
C GLY A 65 18.46 19.08 24.44
N ASP A 66 19.44 19.59 23.68
CA ASP A 66 20.06 20.88 23.98
C ASP A 66 19.08 22.04 23.71
N LYS A 67 19.20 23.12 24.50
CA LYS A 67 18.43 24.35 24.32
C LYS A 67 19.29 25.38 23.61
N VAL A 68 18.80 25.92 22.51
CA VAL A 68 19.52 26.88 21.67
C VAL A 68 18.70 28.15 21.44
N SER A 69 19.39 29.27 21.27
CA SER A 69 18.82 30.57 20.93
C SER A 69 19.39 31.07 19.60
N GLN A 70 18.75 32.06 18.99
CA GLN A 70 19.25 32.70 17.77
C GLN A 70 20.76 33.03 17.86
N GLY A 71 21.51 32.67 16.82
CA GLY A 71 22.95 32.90 16.74
C GLY A 71 23.83 31.88 17.48
N ALA A 72 23.26 30.83 18.08
CA ALA A 72 24.06 29.74 18.63
C ALA A 72 24.65 28.86 17.49
N PRO A 73 25.93 28.45 17.56
CA PRO A 73 26.54 27.64 16.52
C PRO A 73 25.99 26.20 16.54
N ILE A 74 25.65 25.70 15.35
CA ILE A 74 25.08 24.35 15.13
C ILE A 74 26.18 23.39 14.68
N LEU A 75 26.92 23.76 13.62
CA LEU A 75 27.97 22.93 13.01
C LEU A 75 28.94 23.74 12.15
N THR A 76 30.08 23.12 11.79
CA THR A 76 31.05 23.69 10.85
C THR A 76 31.02 22.96 9.51
N LEU A 77 30.84 23.70 8.41
CA LEU A 77 30.86 23.18 7.03
C LEU A 77 32.17 23.52 6.31
N LYS A 78 32.69 22.57 5.54
CA LYS A 78 33.82 22.77 4.61
C LYS A 78 33.31 22.90 3.17
N ILE A 79 33.60 24.03 2.52
CA ILE A 79 33.17 24.35 1.15
C ILE A 79 34.38 24.31 0.20
N ALA A 80 34.18 23.76 -1.00
CA ALA A 80 35.16 23.80 -2.09
C ALA A 80 34.98 25.07 -2.93
N ALA A 81 36.04 25.88 -3.07
CA ALA A 81 36.00 27.13 -3.84
C ALA A 81 35.85 26.84 -5.36
N LYS A 82 34.88 27.51 -6.00
CA LYS A 82 34.70 27.52 -7.46
C LYS A 82 35.61 28.59 -8.08
N GLU A 83 36.51 28.20 -8.99
CA GLU A 83 37.21 29.13 -9.87
C GLU A 83 36.26 29.67 -10.95
N VAL A 84 36.39 30.97 -11.24
CA VAL A 84 35.70 31.71 -12.29
C VAL A 84 36.56 31.72 -13.54
N PRO A 85 36.01 31.49 -14.74
CA PRO A 85 36.55 32.09 -15.95
C PRO A 85 35.61 33.19 -16.45
N THR A 86 36.15 34.40 -16.57
CA THR A 86 35.59 35.50 -17.36
C THR A 86 36.49 35.72 -18.56
N SER A 87 35.94 35.69 -19.77
CA SER A 87 36.39 36.56 -20.86
C SER A 87 35.28 36.82 -21.88
N LEU A 88 35.06 38.13 -22.07
CA LEU A 88 34.34 38.86 -23.13
C LEU A 88 35.12 38.71 -24.48
N GLN A 89 34.68 39.01 -25.71
CA GLN A 89 33.57 39.79 -26.29
C GLN A 89 33.51 39.49 -27.82
N SER A 90 32.32 39.61 -28.43
CA SER A 90 32.01 40.10 -29.79
C SER A 90 32.55 39.40 -31.05
N GLN A 91 31.63 38.96 -31.93
CA GLN A 91 31.60 39.36 -33.35
C GLN A 91 30.20 39.12 -33.97
N ILE A 92 29.72 40.17 -34.65
CA ILE A 92 28.51 40.27 -35.47
C ILE A 92 28.87 39.86 -36.90
N THR A 93 28.06 39.05 -37.58
CA THR A 93 27.65 39.28 -38.99
C THR A 93 26.48 38.42 -39.46
N ALA A 94 25.74 39.03 -40.38
CA ALA A 94 24.45 38.70 -40.95
C ALA A 94 24.37 37.47 -41.88
N GLY A 95 23.13 36.99 -42.06
CA GLY A 95 22.62 36.19 -43.18
C GLY A 95 21.67 35.10 -42.67
N GLY A 96 20.36 35.06 -42.92
CA GLY A 96 19.53 35.65 -43.96
C GLY A 96 18.94 34.53 -44.82
N LYS A 97 17.59 34.35 -44.75
CA LYS A 97 16.71 33.55 -45.66
C LYS A 97 16.79 32.01 -45.48
N SER A 98 15.73 31.20 -45.55
CA SER A 98 14.32 31.31 -45.99
C SER A 98 13.47 30.24 -45.28
N ALA A 99 12.15 30.47 -45.28
CA ALA A 99 11.11 29.49 -44.98
C ALA A 99 11.08 28.35 -46.02
N GLU A 100 10.72 27.14 -45.59
CA GLU A 100 9.99 26.20 -46.45
C GLU A 100 9.14 25.23 -45.61
N GLU A 101 7.96 24.95 -46.15
CA GLU A 101 6.81 24.30 -45.54
C GLU A 101 6.98 22.80 -45.35
N VAL A 102 6.31 22.28 -44.32
CA VAL A 102 6.14 20.85 -44.04
C VAL A 102 4.94 20.32 -44.82
N PRO A 103 5.06 19.28 -45.66
CA PRO A 103 3.90 18.55 -46.15
C PRO A 103 3.57 17.39 -45.19
N THR A 104 2.35 17.45 -44.68
CA THR A 104 1.56 16.34 -44.13
C THR A 104 1.51 15.14 -45.09
N THR A 105 1.80 13.95 -44.58
CA THR A 105 1.43 12.68 -45.22
C THR A 105 0.61 11.80 -44.27
N THR A 106 -0.61 11.51 -44.71
CA THR A 106 -1.58 10.54 -44.20
C THR A 106 -1.00 9.13 -44.08
N PRO A 107 -1.36 8.33 -43.07
CA PRO A 107 -1.00 6.91 -43.02
C PRO A 107 -1.93 6.09 -43.93
N VAL A 108 -1.31 5.31 -44.81
CA VAL A 108 -1.96 4.31 -45.65
C VAL A 108 -2.29 3.08 -44.81
N SER A 109 -3.55 2.66 -44.90
CA SER A 109 -4.10 1.42 -44.37
C SER A 109 -3.42 0.21 -45.01
N ALA A 110 -2.78 -0.63 -44.20
CA ALA A 110 -2.25 -1.93 -44.62
C ALA A 110 -3.13 -3.04 -44.05
N THR A 111 -4.01 -3.57 -44.90
CA THR A 111 -4.77 -4.81 -44.69
C THR A 111 -3.83 -6.01 -44.75
N VAL A 112 -3.58 -6.64 -43.60
CA VAL A 112 -2.93 -7.96 -43.53
C VAL A 112 -4.02 -9.02 -43.42
N SER A 113 -4.42 -9.57 -44.56
CA SER A 113 -5.25 -10.77 -44.65
C SER A 113 -4.34 -12.00 -44.70
N GLY A 114 -4.10 -12.62 -43.54
CA GLY A 114 -3.52 -13.96 -43.42
C GLY A 114 -4.62 -15.00 -43.19
N PRO A 115 -4.54 -16.20 -43.77
CA PRO A 115 -5.56 -17.23 -43.60
C PRO A 115 -5.59 -17.70 -42.13
N ALA A 116 -6.79 -17.72 -41.56
CA ALA A 116 -7.06 -18.31 -40.26
C ALA A 116 -6.73 -19.82 -40.31
N VAL A 117 -5.64 -20.22 -39.68
CA VAL A 117 -5.34 -21.62 -39.42
C VAL A 117 -6.26 -22.05 -38.27
N SER A 118 -7.36 -22.71 -38.61
CA SER A 118 -8.20 -23.43 -37.66
C SER A 118 -7.41 -24.65 -37.16
N VAL A 119 -6.75 -24.53 -36.01
CA VAL A 119 -6.15 -25.67 -35.33
C VAL A 119 -7.27 -26.44 -34.64
N SER A 120 -7.87 -27.39 -35.35
CA SER A 120 -8.72 -28.42 -34.75
C SER A 120 -7.83 -29.41 -34.00
N ALA A 121 -7.48 -29.09 -32.76
CA ALA A 121 -6.83 -30.03 -31.87
C ALA A 121 -7.88 -31.03 -31.36
N THR A 122 -7.89 -32.23 -31.94
CA THR A 122 -8.65 -33.37 -31.41
C THR A 122 -8.05 -33.80 -30.08
N PHE A 123 -8.65 -33.35 -28.98
CA PHE A 123 -8.40 -33.88 -27.64
C PHE A 123 -9.49 -34.87 -27.26
N THR A 124 -9.15 -35.86 -26.44
CA THR A 124 -10.11 -36.76 -25.81
C THR A 124 -11.04 -35.94 -24.92
N ARG A 125 -12.35 -35.99 -25.18
CA ARG A 125 -13.36 -35.29 -24.38
C ARG A 125 -13.32 -35.83 -22.95
N GLY A 126 -13.06 -34.97 -21.96
CA GLY A 126 -13.13 -35.34 -20.54
C GLY A 126 -14.58 -35.57 -20.10
N ASP A 127 -14.79 -35.87 -18.82
CA ASP A 127 -16.13 -36.01 -18.22
C ASP A 127 -16.98 -34.75 -18.40
N LEU A 128 -16.31 -33.59 -18.44
CA LEU A 128 -16.89 -32.26 -18.59
C LEU A 128 -16.12 -31.45 -19.64
N HIS A 129 -16.79 -30.43 -20.20
CA HIS A 129 -16.18 -29.45 -21.09
C HIS A 129 -16.72 -28.05 -20.78
N ALA A 130 -15.85 -27.05 -20.79
CA ALA A 130 -16.18 -25.63 -20.60
C ALA A 130 -15.53 -24.74 -21.65
N GLU A 131 -16.25 -23.74 -22.19
CA GLU A 131 -15.61 -22.69 -23.00
C GLU A 131 -14.58 -21.90 -22.17
N VAL A 132 -14.91 -21.61 -20.91
CA VAL A 132 -14.01 -20.95 -19.96
C VAL A 132 -14.00 -21.71 -18.64
N VAL A 133 -12.82 -22.15 -18.22
CA VAL A 133 -12.60 -22.67 -16.87
C VAL A 133 -11.87 -21.63 -16.02
N VAL A 134 -12.31 -21.42 -14.79
CA VAL A 134 -11.66 -20.52 -13.84
C VAL A 134 -11.22 -21.31 -12.61
N ILE A 135 -9.93 -21.23 -12.27
CA ILE A 135 -9.32 -21.95 -11.14
C ILE A 135 -9.14 -21.00 -9.97
N GLY A 136 -9.93 -21.19 -8.91
CA GLY A 136 -9.99 -20.34 -7.72
C GLY A 136 -11.15 -19.35 -7.76
N ALA A 137 -11.90 -19.26 -6.66
CA ALA A 137 -13.07 -18.40 -6.52
C ALA A 137 -12.84 -17.20 -5.59
N GLY A 138 -11.61 -16.68 -5.55
CA GLY A 138 -11.29 -15.39 -4.93
C GLY A 138 -11.86 -14.19 -5.72
N PRO A 139 -11.62 -12.93 -5.26
CA PRO A 139 -12.12 -11.71 -5.91
C PRO A 139 -11.93 -11.67 -7.42
N GLY A 140 -10.72 -11.97 -7.91
CA GLY A 140 -10.48 -12.05 -9.35
C GLY A 140 -11.22 -13.19 -10.03
N GLY A 141 -11.17 -14.39 -9.46
CA GLY A 141 -11.72 -15.60 -10.07
C GLY A 141 -13.24 -15.58 -10.22
N TYR A 142 -14.00 -15.33 -9.15
CA TYR A 142 -15.46 -15.27 -9.28
C TYR A 142 -15.89 -14.09 -10.16
N THR A 143 -15.17 -12.96 -10.14
CA THR A 143 -15.47 -11.81 -11.00
C THR A 143 -15.23 -12.15 -12.47
N ALA A 144 -14.13 -12.80 -12.79
CA ALA A 144 -13.83 -13.25 -14.15
C ALA A 144 -14.88 -14.26 -14.64
N ALA A 145 -15.26 -15.22 -13.79
CA ALA A 145 -16.31 -16.18 -14.11
C ALA A 145 -17.66 -15.51 -14.37
N PHE A 146 -18.06 -14.56 -13.52
CA PHE A 146 -19.31 -13.82 -13.68
C PHE A 146 -19.30 -12.94 -14.92
N ARG A 147 -18.18 -12.24 -15.17
CA ARG A 147 -18.05 -11.38 -16.35
C ARG A 147 -18.08 -12.19 -17.65
N ALA A 148 -17.41 -13.34 -17.69
CA ALA A 148 -17.43 -14.22 -18.85
C ALA A 148 -18.84 -14.78 -19.11
N ALA A 149 -19.57 -15.17 -18.05
CA ALA A 149 -20.96 -15.60 -18.18
C ALA A 149 -21.88 -14.47 -18.66
N ASP A 150 -21.71 -13.25 -18.14
CA ASP A 150 -22.46 -12.07 -18.59
C ASP A 150 -22.14 -11.70 -20.05
N LEU A 151 -20.99 -12.13 -20.59
CA LEU A 151 -20.58 -12.01 -21.99
C LEU A 151 -20.99 -13.21 -22.86
N GLY A 152 -21.81 -14.13 -22.32
CA GLY A 152 -22.39 -15.24 -23.06
C GLY A 152 -21.54 -16.51 -23.13
N LYS A 153 -20.45 -16.60 -22.36
CA LYS A 153 -19.60 -17.80 -22.30
C LYS A 153 -20.19 -18.87 -21.39
N GLN A 154 -19.96 -20.14 -21.73
CA GLN A 154 -20.18 -21.25 -20.82
C GLN A 154 -19.01 -21.35 -19.82
N VAL A 155 -19.29 -21.15 -18.53
CA VAL A 155 -18.25 -21.04 -17.50
C VAL A 155 -18.34 -22.15 -16.47
N THR A 156 -17.19 -22.76 -16.17
CA THR A 156 -16.99 -23.60 -14.98
C THR A 156 -16.00 -22.94 -14.03
N LEU A 157 -16.43 -22.67 -12.79
CA LEU A 157 -15.61 -22.14 -11.71
C LEU A 157 -15.23 -23.28 -10.76
N ILE A 158 -13.93 -23.47 -10.53
CA ILE A 158 -13.41 -24.53 -9.65
C ILE A 158 -12.83 -23.91 -8.39
N GLU A 159 -13.25 -24.39 -7.22
CA GLU A 159 -12.78 -23.91 -5.92
C GLU A 159 -12.46 -25.11 -5.02
N ARG A 160 -11.29 -25.10 -4.36
CA ARG A 160 -10.90 -26.18 -3.45
C ARG A 160 -11.63 -26.09 -2.12
N ASP A 161 -11.95 -24.87 -1.68
CA ASP A 161 -12.62 -24.61 -0.42
C ASP A 161 -14.14 -24.79 -0.54
N SER A 162 -14.80 -25.09 0.58
CA SER A 162 -16.26 -25.27 0.60
C SER A 162 -17.07 -23.98 0.39
N LYS A 163 -16.41 -22.82 0.31
CA LYS A 163 -17.03 -21.49 0.19
C LYS A 163 -16.34 -20.69 -0.91
N LEU A 164 -17.13 -19.89 -1.63
CA LEU A 164 -16.62 -18.93 -2.61
C LEU A 164 -16.08 -17.66 -1.93
N GLY A 165 -15.44 -16.78 -2.70
CA GLY A 165 -14.89 -15.49 -2.24
C GLY A 165 -13.43 -15.53 -1.81
N GLY A 166 -12.82 -16.72 -1.77
CA GLY A 166 -11.40 -16.94 -1.48
C GLY A 166 -10.91 -16.29 -0.18
N VAL A 167 -9.63 -15.93 -0.15
CA VAL A 167 -8.97 -15.34 1.02
C VAL A 167 -9.67 -14.06 1.47
N CYS A 168 -9.93 -13.12 0.56
CA CYS A 168 -10.44 -11.80 0.91
C CYS A 168 -11.77 -11.84 1.67
N LEU A 169 -12.71 -12.68 1.23
CA LEU A 169 -14.02 -12.79 1.89
C LEU A 169 -13.98 -13.65 3.16
N ASN A 170 -13.27 -14.77 3.12
CA ASN A 170 -13.38 -15.78 4.19
C ASN A 170 -12.37 -15.58 5.33
N VAL A 171 -11.14 -15.15 5.03
CA VAL A 171 -10.01 -15.15 5.97
C VAL A 171 -9.06 -13.95 5.75
N GLY A 172 -9.61 -12.82 5.32
CA GLY A 172 -8.84 -11.62 4.96
C GLY A 172 -9.64 -10.34 5.15
N CYS A 173 -9.84 -9.60 4.05
CA CYS A 173 -10.44 -8.27 4.01
C CYS A 173 -11.71 -8.11 4.86
N ILE A 174 -12.72 -8.96 4.65
CA ILE A 174 -14.04 -8.78 5.27
C ILE A 174 -14.00 -9.06 6.77
N PRO A 175 -13.51 -10.22 7.25
CA PRO A 175 -13.41 -10.44 8.69
C PRO A 175 -12.48 -9.45 9.39
N SER A 176 -11.36 -9.02 8.77
CA SER A 176 -10.48 -8.05 9.43
C SER A 176 -11.16 -6.69 9.60
N LYS A 177 -11.84 -6.20 8.57
CA LYS A 177 -12.57 -4.91 8.61
C LYS A 177 -13.74 -4.94 9.58
N ALA A 178 -14.44 -6.07 9.70
CA ALA A 178 -15.49 -6.24 10.69
C ALA A 178 -14.96 -6.14 12.13
N LEU A 179 -13.81 -6.76 12.41
CA LEU A 179 -13.18 -6.69 13.73
C LEU A 179 -12.55 -5.31 14.01
N LEU A 180 -11.93 -4.68 13.01
CA LEU A 180 -11.39 -3.32 13.12
C LEU A 180 -12.48 -2.29 13.42
N HIS A 181 -13.67 -2.45 12.83
CA HIS A 181 -14.81 -1.59 13.16
C HIS A 181 -15.21 -1.72 14.64
N ILE A 182 -15.22 -2.94 15.19
CA ILE A 182 -15.48 -3.15 16.63
C ILE A 182 -14.38 -2.52 17.47
N ALA A 183 -13.11 -2.71 17.09
CA ALA A 183 -11.96 -2.10 17.77
C ALA A 183 -12.06 -0.57 17.80
N LYS A 184 -12.41 0.05 16.67
CA LYS A 184 -12.64 1.50 16.55
C LYS A 184 -13.73 1.99 17.50
N ILE A 185 -14.87 1.29 17.60
CA ILE A 185 -15.95 1.66 18.53
C ILE A 185 -15.48 1.59 19.98
N ILE A 186 -14.71 0.55 20.35
CA ILE A 186 -14.17 0.40 21.71
C ILE A 186 -13.25 1.58 22.05
N ASP A 187 -12.34 1.92 21.14
CA ASP A 187 -11.37 3.00 21.34
C ASP A 187 -12.06 4.38 21.36
N GLU A 188 -13.01 4.65 20.45
CA GLU A 188 -13.79 5.89 20.44
C GLU A 188 -14.61 6.06 21.71
N ALA A 189 -15.24 5.00 22.22
CA ALA A 189 -15.99 5.03 23.47
C ALA A 189 -15.10 5.30 24.70
N ASN A 190 -13.83 4.92 24.64
CA ASN A 190 -12.86 5.24 25.69
C ASN A 190 -12.35 6.69 25.58
N GLU A 191 -12.05 7.15 24.36
CA GLU A 191 -11.50 8.47 24.07
C GLU A 191 -12.50 9.62 24.29
N ILE A 192 -13.79 9.38 24.04
CA ILE A 192 -14.85 10.39 24.19
C ILE A 192 -15.03 10.88 25.64
N SER A 193 -14.42 10.20 26.62
CA SER A 193 -14.42 10.62 28.02
C SER A 193 -13.84 12.03 28.22
N HIS A 194 -12.87 12.44 27.41
CA HIS A 194 -12.31 13.79 27.43
C HIS A 194 -13.30 14.87 26.95
N HIS A 195 -14.36 14.46 26.24
CA HIS A 195 -15.44 15.34 25.78
C HIS A 195 -16.65 15.33 26.74
N GLY A 196 -16.52 14.71 27.92
CA GLY A 196 -17.55 14.68 28.95
C GLY A 196 -18.57 13.55 28.84
N VAL A 197 -18.42 12.62 27.89
CA VAL A 197 -19.26 11.42 27.78
C VAL A 197 -18.50 10.22 28.32
N ILE A 198 -18.90 9.69 29.47
CA ILE A 198 -18.14 8.65 30.17
C ILE A 198 -18.90 7.32 30.09
N PHE A 199 -18.27 6.32 29.48
CA PHE A 199 -18.73 4.94 29.50
C PHE A 199 -17.95 4.11 30.51
N ALA A 200 -18.59 3.08 31.07
CA ALA A 200 -17.85 2.02 31.76
C ALA A 200 -17.08 1.16 30.73
N LYS A 201 -15.97 0.53 31.17
CA LYS A 201 -15.22 -0.40 30.32
C LYS A 201 -16.17 -1.50 29.81
N PRO A 202 -16.22 -1.80 28.50
CA PRO A 202 -17.15 -2.78 27.96
C PRO A 202 -16.80 -4.19 28.45
N ALA A 203 -17.83 -4.98 28.74
CA ALA A 203 -17.70 -6.41 28.91
C ALA A 203 -17.62 -7.08 27.53
N ILE A 204 -16.53 -7.78 27.25
CA ILE A 204 -16.27 -8.39 25.93
C ILE A 204 -16.79 -9.83 25.92
N ASP A 205 -17.75 -10.10 25.04
CA ASP A 205 -18.20 -11.46 24.70
C ASP A 205 -17.61 -11.87 23.34
N ILE A 206 -16.51 -12.60 23.38
CA ILE A 206 -15.76 -12.99 22.18
C ILE A 206 -16.57 -13.90 21.25
N ASN A 207 -17.49 -14.70 21.79
CA ASN A 207 -18.32 -15.60 20.99
C ASN A 207 -19.31 -14.80 20.16
N LYS A 208 -19.97 -13.79 20.73
CA LYS A 208 -20.85 -12.89 19.97
C LYS A 208 -20.12 -12.11 18.89
N ILE A 209 -18.90 -11.65 19.16
CA ILE A 209 -18.06 -10.98 18.16
C ILE A 209 -17.76 -11.94 16.99
N ARG A 210 -17.39 -13.19 17.30
CA ARG A 210 -17.13 -14.23 16.30
C ARG A 210 -18.37 -14.54 15.47
N ASP A 211 -19.51 -14.75 16.13
CA ASP A 211 -20.79 -15.05 15.48
C ASP A 211 -21.23 -13.92 14.55
N TRP A 212 -21.07 -12.66 14.98
CA TRP A 212 -21.36 -11.49 14.14
C TRP A 212 -20.49 -11.47 12.89
N LYS A 213 -19.16 -11.59 13.05
CA LYS A 213 -18.20 -11.68 11.93
C LYS A 213 -18.58 -12.82 10.97
N ASP A 214 -18.86 -14.01 11.50
CA ASP A 214 -19.19 -15.18 10.69
C ASP A 214 -20.54 -15.04 9.98
N SER A 215 -21.50 -14.31 10.56
CA SER A 215 -22.77 -14.00 9.90
C SER A 215 -22.58 -13.14 8.66
N ILE A 216 -21.64 -12.19 8.67
CA ILE A 216 -21.31 -11.35 7.51
C ILE A 216 -20.70 -12.21 6.40
N ILE A 217 -19.74 -13.07 6.74
CA ILE A 217 -19.13 -14.01 5.79
C ILE A 217 -20.20 -14.93 5.20
N ALA A 218 -21.07 -15.51 6.04
CA ALA A 218 -22.14 -16.40 5.58
C ALA A 218 -23.10 -15.70 4.61
N LYS A 219 -23.51 -14.45 4.92
CA LYS A 219 -24.38 -13.65 4.05
C LYS A 219 -23.74 -13.39 2.68
N LEU A 220 -22.49 -12.95 2.66
CA LEU A 220 -21.78 -12.61 1.43
C LEU A 220 -21.44 -13.86 0.58
N THR A 221 -20.98 -14.93 1.21
CA THR A 221 -20.71 -16.21 0.53
C THR A 221 -22.00 -16.82 -0.05
N GLY A 222 -23.10 -16.77 0.70
CA GLY A 222 -24.43 -17.15 0.20
C GLY A 222 -24.87 -16.31 -1.01
N GLY A 223 -24.60 -15.00 -0.97
CA GLY A 223 -24.81 -14.09 -2.09
C GLY A 223 -24.02 -14.49 -3.34
N LEU A 224 -22.73 -14.84 -3.19
CA LEU A 224 -21.91 -15.33 -4.32
C LEU A 224 -22.47 -16.62 -4.92
N VAL A 225 -22.93 -17.58 -4.09
CA VAL A 225 -23.56 -18.82 -4.58
C VAL A 225 -24.85 -18.51 -5.35
N ALA A 226 -25.67 -17.58 -4.87
CA ALA A 226 -26.88 -17.14 -5.58
C ALA A 226 -26.54 -16.49 -6.93
N LEU A 227 -25.54 -15.63 -6.98
CA LEU A 227 -25.07 -14.96 -8.20
C LEU A 227 -24.51 -15.97 -9.22
N SER A 228 -23.74 -16.98 -8.77
CA SER A 228 -23.27 -18.06 -9.65
C SER A 228 -24.41 -18.82 -10.30
N LYS A 229 -25.46 -19.16 -9.53
CA LYS A 229 -26.66 -19.84 -10.05
C LYS A 229 -27.43 -18.98 -11.05
N GLN A 230 -27.65 -17.70 -10.74
CA GLN A 230 -28.36 -16.77 -11.62
C GLN A 230 -27.65 -16.60 -12.96
N ARG A 231 -26.31 -16.59 -12.95
CA ARG A 231 -25.47 -16.52 -14.15
C ARG A 231 -25.22 -17.88 -14.83
N LYS A 232 -25.80 -18.96 -14.30
CA LYS A 232 -25.60 -20.34 -14.79
C LYS A 232 -24.12 -20.76 -14.84
N VAL A 233 -23.30 -20.22 -13.93
CA VAL A 233 -21.91 -20.66 -13.75
C VAL A 233 -21.91 -21.99 -13.01
N GLN A 234 -21.31 -23.02 -13.61
CA GLN A 234 -21.14 -24.31 -12.93
C GLN A 234 -20.03 -24.17 -11.89
N VAL A 235 -20.32 -24.49 -10.63
CA VAL A 235 -19.32 -24.51 -9.56
C VAL A 235 -18.94 -25.95 -9.24
N ILE A 236 -17.64 -26.25 -9.29
CA ILE A 236 -17.09 -27.55 -8.90
C ILE A 236 -16.19 -27.35 -7.68
N TYR A 237 -16.43 -28.14 -6.64
CA TYR A 237 -15.61 -28.12 -5.44
C TYR A 237 -14.53 -29.20 -5.49
N GLY A 238 -13.27 -28.81 -5.51
CA GLY A 238 -12.11 -29.70 -5.58
C GLY A 238 -10.81 -29.00 -5.96
N ALA A 239 -9.69 -29.66 -5.74
CA ALA A 239 -8.38 -29.13 -6.12
C ALA A 239 -8.11 -29.41 -7.60
N ALA A 240 -7.91 -28.36 -8.41
CA ALA A 240 -7.62 -28.48 -9.83
C ALA A 240 -6.12 -28.36 -10.14
N LYS A 241 -5.64 -29.24 -11.02
CA LYS A 241 -4.28 -29.21 -11.57
C LYS A 241 -4.34 -29.43 -13.07
N PHE A 242 -3.50 -28.76 -13.84
CA PHE A 242 -3.35 -29.04 -15.27
C PHE A 242 -2.84 -30.47 -15.47
N SER A 243 -3.48 -31.18 -16.40
CA SER A 243 -3.04 -32.47 -16.94
C SER A 243 -2.49 -32.33 -18.37
N SER A 244 -2.88 -31.26 -19.08
CA SER A 244 -2.31 -30.84 -20.36
C SER A 244 -2.60 -29.34 -20.58
N ALA A 245 -2.20 -28.79 -21.73
CA ALA A 245 -2.52 -27.41 -22.13
C ALA A 245 -4.04 -27.12 -22.28
N ASN A 246 -4.89 -28.15 -22.37
CA ASN A 246 -6.34 -28.03 -22.58
C ASN A 246 -7.17 -28.91 -21.65
N SER A 247 -6.58 -29.44 -20.58
CA SER A 247 -7.30 -30.29 -19.62
C SER A 247 -6.82 -30.09 -18.18
N LEU A 248 -7.76 -30.21 -17.24
CA LEU A 248 -7.51 -30.25 -15.79
C LEU A 248 -8.00 -31.57 -15.20
N THR A 249 -7.30 -32.02 -14.17
CA THR A 249 -7.79 -33.01 -13.20
C THR A 249 -8.29 -32.28 -11.95
N ILE A 250 -9.48 -32.64 -11.48
CA ILE A 250 -10.08 -32.09 -10.27
C ILE A 250 -10.21 -33.19 -9.23
N GLU A 251 -9.47 -33.06 -8.14
CA GLU A 251 -9.60 -33.92 -6.95
C GLU A 251 -10.77 -33.40 -6.10
N ALA A 252 -11.96 -33.96 -6.32
CA ALA A 252 -13.18 -33.62 -5.58
C ALA A 252 -13.50 -34.67 -4.50
N LYS A 253 -14.38 -34.33 -3.55
CA LYS A 253 -14.78 -35.27 -2.48
C LYS A 253 -15.46 -36.54 -2.99
N ASP A 254 -16.10 -36.46 -4.15
CA ASP A 254 -16.81 -37.57 -4.80
C ASP A 254 -15.95 -38.33 -5.84
N GLY A 255 -14.66 -37.99 -5.95
CA GLY A 255 -13.71 -38.66 -6.83
C GLY A 255 -12.93 -37.69 -7.72
N ILE A 256 -12.12 -38.28 -8.60
CA ILE A 256 -11.34 -37.53 -9.59
C ILE A 256 -12.23 -37.27 -10.82
N LYS A 257 -12.26 -36.03 -11.29
CA LYS A 257 -12.97 -35.62 -12.51
C LYS A 257 -11.99 -35.01 -13.50
N THR A 258 -12.24 -35.19 -14.80
CA THR A 258 -11.48 -34.51 -15.86
C THR A 258 -12.35 -33.50 -16.58
N ILE A 259 -11.82 -32.28 -16.78
CA ILE A 259 -12.47 -31.23 -17.56
C ILE A 259 -11.55 -30.77 -18.68
N THR A 260 -12.09 -30.65 -19.90
CA THR A 260 -11.41 -29.98 -21.01
C THR A 260 -11.94 -28.56 -21.18
N PHE A 261 -11.13 -27.67 -21.75
CA PHE A 261 -11.51 -26.27 -21.91
C PHE A 261 -10.94 -25.61 -23.17
N ASP A 262 -11.62 -24.57 -23.65
CA ASP A 262 -11.10 -23.71 -24.72
C ASP A 262 -10.16 -22.65 -24.15
N ASN A 263 -10.56 -22.00 -23.04
CA ASN A 263 -9.75 -21.01 -22.32
C ASN A 263 -9.71 -21.31 -20.82
N ALA A 264 -8.60 -21.00 -20.18
CA ALA A 264 -8.45 -21.11 -18.73
C ALA A 264 -8.02 -19.78 -18.10
N ILE A 265 -8.58 -19.45 -16.93
CA ILE A 265 -8.14 -18.32 -16.09
C ILE A 265 -7.65 -18.87 -14.76
N ILE A 266 -6.37 -18.64 -14.45
CA ILE A 266 -5.74 -19.05 -13.20
C ILE A 266 -5.88 -17.90 -12.19
N ALA A 267 -6.67 -18.14 -11.14
CA ALA A 267 -6.91 -17.20 -10.04
C ALA A 267 -6.61 -17.88 -8.68
N ALA A 268 -5.55 -18.71 -8.63
CA ALA A 268 -5.17 -19.53 -7.47
C ALA A 268 -4.64 -18.73 -6.26
N GLY A 269 -4.50 -17.42 -6.39
CA GLY A 269 -4.16 -16.51 -5.30
C GLY A 269 -2.77 -16.74 -4.71
N SER A 270 -2.67 -16.53 -3.40
CA SER A 270 -1.44 -16.59 -2.61
C SER A 270 -1.67 -17.30 -1.27
N SER A 271 -0.59 -17.60 -0.57
CA SER A 271 -0.59 -18.23 0.76
C SER A 271 0.40 -17.53 1.70
N VAL A 272 0.27 -17.74 3.00
CA VAL A 272 1.16 -17.15 4.02
C VAL A 272 2.59 -17.66 3.85
N VAL A 273 3.57 -16.78 4.00
CA VAL A 273 5.00 -17.17 4.03
C VAL A 273 5.30 -17.86 5.36
N ARG A 274 5.99 -19.00 5.30
CA ARG A 274 6.49 -19.71 6.49
C ARG A 274 8.00 -19.51 6.60
N ILE A 275 8.44 -19.12 7.79
CA ILE A 275 9.85 -19.11 8.20
C ILE A 275 10.25 -20.53 8.63
N PRO A 276 11.33 -21.12 8.09
CA PRO A 276 11.83 -22.41 8.54
C PRO A 276 12.10 -22.45 10.05
N CYS A 277 12.04 -23.63 10.65
CA CYS A 277 12.37 -23.89 12.07
C CYS A 277 11.38 -23.34 13.11
N PHE A 278 10.29 -22.68 12.71
CA PHE A 278 9.24 -22.27 13.65
C PHE A 278 8.30 -23.45 13.98
N PRO A 279 7.74 -23.51 15.22
CA PRO A 279 6.93 -24.62 15.70
C PRO A 279 5.47 -24.53 15.20
N TYR A 280 5.24 -24.80 13.91
CA TYR A 280 3.91 -24.68 13.28
C TYR A 280 2.85 -25.65 13.81
N ASP A 281 3.27 -26.69 14.54
CA ASP A 281 2.35 -27.63 15.19
C ASP A 281 1.80 -27.08 16.52
N ASP A 282 2.38 -26.00 17.06
CA ASP A 282 1.87 -25.34 18.26
C ASP A 282 0.73 -24.35 17.91
N PRO A 283 -0.48 -24.50 18.48
CA PRO A 283 -1.64 -23.69 18.13
C PRO A 283 -1.51 -22.20 18.53
N ARG A 284 -0.51 -21.85 19.34
CA ARG A 284 -0.24 -20.46 19.74
C ARG A 284 0.58 -19.70 18.69
N LEU A 285 1.24 -20.40 17.76
CA LEU A 285 1.84 -19.79 16.59
C LEU A 285 0.79 -19.76 15.46
N ILE A 286 0.25 -18.58 15.21
CA ILE A 286 -0.85 -18.37 14.28
C ILE A 286 -0.41 -17.55 13.07
N ASP A 287 -1.15 -17.69 11.98
CA ASP A 287 -1.13 -16.76 10.86
C ASP A 287 -2.35 -15.83 10.91
N SER A 288 -2.57 -15.05 9.85
CA SER A 288 -3.74 -14.16 9.74
C SER A 288 -5.06 -14.92 9.85
N THR A 289 -5.16 -16.16 9.37
CA THR A 289 -6.38 -16.97 9.49
C THR A 289 -6.63 -17.31 10.95
N GLY A 290 -5.60 -17.77 11.66
CA GLY A 290 -5.68 -18.06 13.10
C GLY A 290 -6.07 -16.82 13.92
N ALA A 291 -5.53 -15.64 13.58
CA ALA A 291 -5.90 -14.38 14.22
C ALA A 291 -7.38 -14.03 14.04
N LEU A 292 -7.93 -14.27 12.85
CA LEU A 292 -9.33 -13.96 12.50
C LEU A 292 -10.34 -14.98 13.02
N LEU A 293 -9.91 -16.18 13.43
CA LEU A 293 -10.75 -17.11 14.17
C LEU A 293 -11.12 -16.58 15.56
N LEU A 294 -10.28 -15.68 16.11
CA LEU A 294 -10.50 -15.00 17.38
C LEU A 294 -10.88 -16.00 18.49
N GLN A 295 -10.03 -17.00 18.72
CA GLN A 295 -10.30 -18.09 19.67
C GLN A 295 -10.37 -17.59 21.12
N ASP A 296 -9.49 -16.66 21.46
CA ASP A 296 -9.28 -16.08 22.79
C ASP A 296 -8.58 -14.71 22.65
N ILE A 297 -8.49 -13.96 23.75
CA ILE A 297 -7.75 -12.70 23.85
C ILE A 297 -6.48 -13.00 24.67
N PRO A 298 -5.30 -13.18 24.04
CA PRO A 298 -4.05 -13.45 24.76
C PRO A 298 -3.63 -12.25 25.60
N ASP A 299 -3.06 -12.49 26.78
CA ASP A 299 -2.53 -11.41 27.63
C ASP A 299 -1.38 -10.65 26.95
N ARG A 300 -0.45 -11.38 26.33
CA ARG A 300 0.65 -10.85 25.50
C ARG A 300 0.70 -11.52 24.13
N MET A 301 0.75 -10.70 23.09
CA MET A 301 0.83 -11.16 21.70
C MET A 301 1.98 -10.49 20.97
N LEU A 302 2.82 -11.30 20.31
CA LEU A 302 3.85 -10.81 19.40
C LEU A 302 3.34 -10.86 17.95
N ILE A 303 3.63 -9.82 17.19
CA ILE A 303 3.40 -9.76 15.74
C ILE A 303 4.76 -9.70 15.04
N ILE A 304 5.04 -10.70 14.23
CA ILE A 304 6.25 -10.78 13.40
C ILE A 304 5.90 -10.27 12.01
N GLY A 305 6.32 -9.05 11.70
CA GLY A 305 6.00 -8.31 10.48
C GLY A 305 5.20 -7.04 10.79
N GLY A 306 5.79 -5.88 10.55
CA GLY A 306 5.21 -4.54 10.67
C GLY A 306 4.50 -4.05 9.41
N GLY A 307 4.00 -4.97 8.58
CA GLY A 307 3.16 -4.68 7.42
C GLY A 307 1.69 -4.48 7.78
N ILE A 308 0.87 -4.16 6.78
CA ILE A 308 -0.56 -3.82 6.95
C ILE A 308 -1.33 -4.90 7.73
N ILE A 309 -1.22 -6.18 7.33
CA ILE A 309 -1.96 -7.28 7.96
C ILE A 309 -1.60 -7.42 9.44
N GLY A 310 -0.31 -7.34 9.77
CA GLY A 310 0.16 -7.43 11.15
C GLY A 310 -0.39 -6.28 11.99
N LEU A 311 -0.30 -5.05 11.50
CA LEU A 311 -0.76 -3.87 12.23
C LEU A 311 -2.29 -3.83 12.38
N GLU A 312 -3.06 -4.23 11.37
CA GLU A 312 -4.52 -4.37 11.48
C GLU A 312 -4.90 -5.35 12.61
N MET A 313 -4.24 -6.51 12.69
CA MET A 313 -4.48 -7.46 13.78
C MET A 313 -4.00 -6.92 15.13
N GLY A 314 -2.89 -6.19 15.16
CA GLY A 314 -2.43 -5.48 16.36
C GLY A 314 -3.50 -4.51 16.89
N THR A 315 -4.12 -3.73 16.00
CA THR A 315 -5.20 -2.79 16.37
C THR A 315 -6.39 -3.54 16.98
N VAL A 316 -6.82 -4.65 16.36
CA VAL A 316 -7.93 -5.47 16.88
C VAL A 316 -7.62 -6.02 18.27
N TYR A 317 -6.50 -6.70 18.43
CA TYR A 317 -6.18 -7.38 19.69
C TYR A 317 -5.83 -6.39 20.81
N ALA A 318 -5.20 -5.25 20.49
CA ALA A 318 -4.97 -4.18 21.48
C ALA A 318 -6.27 -3.61 22.03
N ALA A 319 -7.24 -3.29 21.17
CA ALA A 319 -8.56 -2.78 21.60
C ALA A 319 -9.33 -3.81 22.45
N LEU A 320 -9.18 -5.10 22.16
CA LEU A 320 -9.76 -6.18 22.96
C LEU A 320 -9.04 -6.43 24.29
N GLY A 321 -7.82 -5.92 24.46
CA GLY A 321 -7.09 -5.90 25.73
C GLY A 321 -5.73 -6.60 25.75
N SER A 322 -5.27 -7.16 24.62
CA SER A 322 -3.93 -7.76 24.52
C SER A 322 -2.82 -6.70 24.59
N LYS A 323 -1.71 -7.03 25.27
CA LYS A 323 -0.45 -6.29 25.15
C LYS A 323 0.26 -6.72 23.86
N ILE A 324 0.42 -5.78 22.94
CA ILE A 324 0.97 -6.05 21.61
C ILE A 324 2.45 -5.67 21.55
N SER A 325 3.28 -6.58 21.05
CA SER A 325 4.63 -6.27 20.58
C SER A 325 4.71 -6.48 19.07
N VAL A 326 5.42 -5.61 18.35
CA VAL A 326 5.65 -5.75 16.91
C VAL A 326 7.15 -5.87 16.64
N VAL A 327 7.54 -6.79 15.76
CA VAL A 327 8.90 -6.90 15.24
C VAL A 327 8.88 -6.71 13.73
N GLU A 328 9.74 -5.83 13.25
CA GLU A 328 9.92 -5.55 11.83
C GLU A 328 11.42 -5.53 11.48
N LEU A 329 11.76 -6.18 10.37
CA LEU A 329 13.13 -6.24 9.87
C LEU A 329 13.56 -4.92 9.24
N ALA A 330 12.63 -4.20 8.61
CA ALA A 330 12.85 -2.87 8.06
C ALA A 330 13.04 -1.81 9.15
N ASP A 331 13.48 -0.62 8.72
CA ASP A 331 13.69 0.54 9.57
C ASP A 331 12.42 1.33 9.89
N GLY A 332 11.26 0.86 9.43
CA GLY A 332 9.97 1.43 9.76
C GLY A 332 8.82 0.56 9.31
N LEU A 333 7.65 0.85 9.87
CA LEU A 333 6.39 0.15 9.59
C LEU A 333 5.88 0.43 8.17
N ILE A 334 5.03 -0.48 7.67
CA ILE A 334 4.38 -0.43 6.35
C ILE A 334 5.42 -0.06 5.26
N PRO A 335 6.40 -0.94 4.99
CA PRO A 335 7.37 -0.70 3.93
C PRO A 335 6.64 -0.51 2.60
N GLY A 336 6.96 0.58 1.90
CA GLY A 336 6.29 1.01 0.66
C GLY A 336 5.47 2.29 0.79
N ALA A 337 5.04 2.66 1.99
CA ALA A 337 4.45 3.98 2.26
C ALA A 337 5.54 5.00 2.63
N ASP A 338 5.31 6.27 2.27
CA ASP A 338 6.19 7.36 2.69
C ASP A 338 6.26 7.48 4.21
N ARG A 339 7.45 7.76 4.73
CA ARG A 339 7.72 7.75 6.18
C ARG A 339 6.90 8.81 6.95
N ASP A 340 6.57 9.93 6.30
CA ASP A 340 5.72 10.97 6.89
C ASP A 340 4.28 10.49 7.10
N LEU A 341 3.70 9.71 6.17
CA LEU A 341 2.36 9.13 6.30
C LEU A 341 2.26 8.13 7.45
N ILE A 342 3.36 7.42 7.74
CA ILE A 342 3.41 6.43 8.82
C ILE A 342 3.57 7.09 10.20
N ARG A 343 4.12 8.30 10.26
CA ARG A 343 4.48 8.97 11.51
C ARG A 343 3.28 9.16 12.46
N PRO A 344 2.09 9.63 12.03
CA PRO A 344 0.95 9.75 12.95
C PRO A 344 0.49 8.41 13.52
N LEU A 345 0.43 7.38 12.68
CA LEU A 345 0.10 6.02 13.13
C LEU A 345 1.13 5.54 14.15
N HIS A 346 2.42 5.62 13.83
CA HIS A 346 3.51 5.13 14.68
C HIS A 346 3.48 5.81 16.06
N LYS A 347 3.36 7.14 16.10
CA LYS A 347 3.26 7.91 17.37
C LYS A 347 2.06 7.49 18.23
N ARG A 348 0.93 7.14 17.60
CA ARG A 348 -0.27 6.70 18.32
C ARG A 348 -0.09 5.29 18.89
N ILE A 349 0.41 4.35 18.10
CA ILE A 349 0.56 2.95 18.55
C ILE A 349 1.74 2.76 19.50
N GLU A 350 2.79 3.58 19.43
CA GLU A 350 3.92 3.53 20.37
C GLU A 350 3.47 3.73 21.83
N LYS A 351 2.42 4.54 22.06
CA LYS A 351 1.83 4.75 23.39
C LYS A 351 0.89 3.63 23.84
N ARG A 352 0.43 2.79 22.91
CA ARG A 352 -0.60 1.75 23.14
C ARG A 352 -0.01 0.34 23.19
N TYR A 353 1.03 0.10 22.41
CA TYR A 353 1.68 -1.19 22.31
C TYR A 353 2.75 -1.33 23.40
N GLU A 354 3.04 -2.57 23.77
CA GLU A 354 4.06 -2.88 24.74
C GLU A 354 5.46 -2.61 24.17
N ALA A 355 5.69 -2.92 22.89
CA ALA A 355 6.94 -2.61 22.20
C ALA A 355 6.82 -2.63 20.68
N ILE A 356 7.68 -1.85 20.01
CA ILE A 356 7.88 -1.89 18.56
C ILE A 356 9.39 -2.00 18.30
N TYR A 357 9.82 -3.15 17.79
CA TYR A 357 11.21 -3.46 17.49
C TYR A 357 11.45 -3.36 15.98
N LEU A 358 12.00 -2.24 15.52
CA LEU A 358 12.43 -2.04 14.14
C LEU A 358 13.85 -2.57 13.95
N LYS A 359 14.27 -2.79 12.69
CA LYS A 359 15.60 -3.35 12.36
C LYS A 359 15.91 -4.64 13.13
N THR A 360 14.88 -5.42 13.42
CA THR A 360 14.95 -6.56 14.32
C THR A 360 14.47 -7.83 13.63
N ARG A 361 15.22 -8.91 13.78
CA ARG A 361 14.90 -10.23 13.25
C ARG A 361 14.49 -11.16 14.39
N VAL A 362 13.48 -12.00 14.15
CA VAL A 362 13.22 -13.17 15.01
C VAL A 362 14.05 -14.35 14.50
N THR A 363 14.92 -14.88 15.36
CA THR A 363 15.82 -16.00 15.00
C THR A 363 15.30 -17.35 15.50
N LYS A 364 14.53 -17.36 16.59
CA LYS A 364 13.98 -18.58 17.17
C LYS A 364 12.62 -18.31 17.82
N VAL A 365 11.70 -19.25 17.63
CA VAL A 365 10.46 -19.36 18.41
C VAL A 365 10.45 -20.75 19.02
N GLU A 366 10.44 -20.85 20.35
CA GLU A 366 10.46 -22.10 21.08
C GLU A 366 9.17 -22.27 21.88
N ALA A 367 8.43 -23.34 21.60
CA ALA A 367 7.23 -23.68 22.35
C ALA A 367 7.59 -24.32 23.69
N LYS A 368 7.12 -23.71 24.79
CA LYS A 368 7.22 -24.24 26.15
C LYS A 368 5.83 -24.33 26.80
N PRO A 369 5.66 -25.08 27.91
CA PRO A 369 4.37 -25.19 28.58
C PRO A 369 3.77 -23.85 29.00
N ASP A 370 4.62 -22.89 29.37
CA ASP A 370 4.21 -21.56 29.86
C ASP A 370 4.03 -20.51 28.75
N GLY A 371 4.45 -20.75 27.51
CA GLY A 371 4.30 -19.81 26.41
C GLY A 371 5.23 -20.06 25.21
N LEU A 372 5.18 -19.17 24.24
CA LEU A 372 6.13 -19.11 23.13
C LEU A 372 7.28 -18.17 23.50
N TRP A 373 8.49 -18.73 23.58
CA TRP A 373 9.70 -17.99 23.87
C TRP A 373 10.37 -17.56 22.56
N VAL A 374 10.53 -16.25 22.38
CA VAL A 374 11.00 -15.66 21.12
C VAL A 374 12.34 -14.98 21.33
N THR A 375 13.32 -15.33 20.50
CA THR A 375 14.65 -14.74 20.48
C THR A 375 14.77 -13.75 19.33
N PHE A 376 15.35 -12.60 19.62
CA PHE A 376 15.54 -11.50 18.69
C PHE A 376 17.02 -11.28 18.37
N GLU A 377 17.30 -10.71 17.20
CA GLU A 377 18.62 -10.27 16.76
C GLU A 377 18.50 -8.87 16.14
N GLY A 378 19.41 -7.96 16.53
CA GLY A 378 19.46 -6.56 16.10
C GLY A 378 20.27 -5.70 17.07
N ASP A 379 20.49 -4.43 16.74
CA ASP A 379 21.40 -3.53 17.49
C ASP A 379 20.96 -3.27 18.94
N SER A 380 19.65 -3.31 19.22
CA SER A 380 19.08 -3.01 20.54
C SER A 380 17.81 -3.82 20.78
N VAL A 381 17.98 -5.13 20.92
CA VAL A 381 16.88 -6.08 21.11
C VAL A 381 16.83 -6.61 22.55
N PRO A 382 15.63 -6.92 23.07
CA PRO A 382 15.53 -7.47 24.42
C PRO A 382 16.07 -8.90 24.46
N GLN A 383 16.38 -9.37 25.68
CA GLN A 383 16.56 -10.81 25.96
C GLN A 383 15.30 -11.59 25.54
N PRO A 384 15.39 -12.92 25.32
CA PRO A 384 14.25 -13.72 24.89
C PRO A 384 12.98 -13.46 25.70
N GLN A 385 11.88 -13.20 25.00
CA GLN A 385 10.60 -12.80 25.59
C GLN A 385 9.55 -13.92 25.47
N ARG A 386 8.73 -14.10 26.51
CA ARG A 386 7.59 -15.03 26.52
C ARG A 386 6.31 -14.35 26.04
N TYR A 387 5.62 -14.96 25.08
CA TYR A 387 4.30 -14.52 24.60
C TYR A 387 3.28 -15.66 24.72
N ASP A 388 2.01 -15.29 24.93
CA ASP A 388 0.91 -16.26 24.95
C ASP A 388 0.51 -16.67 23.52
N ARG A 389 0.70 -15.75 22.57
CA ARG A 389 0.42 -15.96 21.14
C ARG A 389 1.43 -15.22 20.26
N VAL A 390 1.77 -15.81 19.11
CA VAL A 390 2.64 -15.20 18.09
C VAL A 390 1.91 -15.22 16.76
N LEU A 391 1.74 -14.04 16.14
CA LEU A 391 1.23 -13.88 14.78
C LEU A 391 2.38 -13.73 13.80
N LEU A 392 2.48 -14.66 12.85
CA LEU A 392 3.38 -14.56 11.71
C LEU A 392 2.70 -13.81 10.55
N ALA A 393 3.15 -12.58 10.27
CA ALA A 393 2.59 -11.68 9.27
C ALA A 393 3.68 -11.07 8.35
N VAL A 394 4.71 -11.85 8.00
CA VAL A 394 5.87 -11.41 7.20
C VAL A 394 5.64 -11.35 5.68
N GLY A 395 4.40 -11.57 5.24
CA GLY A 395 4.02 -11.48 3.83
C GLY A 395 3.40 -12.76 3.28
N ARG A 396 3.16 -12.75 1.97
CA ARG A 396 2.44 -13.79 1.23
C ARG A 396 3.25 -14.20 0.00
N ARG A 397 3.06 -15.44 -0.45
CA ARG A 397 3.70 -16.02 -1.64
C ARG A 397 2.64 -16.48 -2.64
N PRO A 398 2.85 -16.31 -3.95
CA PRO A 398 1.91 -16.77 -4.98
C PRO A 398 1.80 -18.29 -5.02
N ASN A 399 0.63 -18.81 -5.42
CA ASN A 399 0.35 -20.25 -5.52
C ASN A 399 0.55 -20.82 -6.94
N GLY A 400 1.40 -20.21 -7.77
CA GLY A 400 1.55 -20.60 -9.19
C GLY A 400 1.96 -22.06 -9.39
N HIS A 401 2.74 -22.63 -8.47
CA HIS A 401 3.13 -24.05 -8.51
C HIS A 401 1.99 -25.02 -8.16
N GLU A 402 0.94 -24.57 -7.47
CA GLU A 402 -0.13 -25.45 -6.98
C GLU A 402 -1.03 -25.98 -8.12
N VAL A 403 -1.00 -25.35 -9.29
CA VAL A 403 -1.84 -25.74 -10.44
C VAL A 403 -1.17 -26.70 -11.43
N ASN A 404 0.02 -27.24 -11.12
CA ASN A 404 0.83 -28.04 -12.05
C ASN A 404 1.12 -27.34 -13.40
N PRO A 405 1.71 -26.14 -13.39
CA PRO A 405 1.86 -25.30 -14.58
C PRO A 405 2.70 -25.93 -15.70
N SER A 406 3.64 -26.82 -15.37
CA SER A 406 4.49 -27.51 -16.35
C SER A 406 3.70 -28.40 -17.31
N ALA A 407 2.62 -29.04 -16.86
CA ALA A 407 1.78 -29.89 -17.71
C ALA A 407 1.04 -29.08 -18.80
N ALA A 408 0.83 -27.79 -18.58
CA ALA A 408 0.23 -26.88 -19.55
C ALA A 408 1.26 -26.03 -20.33
N GLY A 409 2.56 -26.17 -20.04
CA GLY A 409 3.61 -25.36 -20.66
C GLY A 409 3.66 -23.91 -20.14
N ILE A 410 3.12 -23.65 -18.94
CA ILE A 410 3.08 -22.31 -18.34
C ILE A 410 4.39 -22.03 -17.61
N THR A 411 5.00 -20.88 -17.89
CA THR A 411 6.21 -20.41 -17.22
C THR A 411 5.87 -19.86 -15.83
N ILE A 412 6.73 -20.18 -14.85
CA ILE A 412 6.66 -19.67 -13.48
C ILE A 412 7.99 -19.02 -13.15
N THR A 413 7.95 -17.86 -12.49
CA THR A 413 9.17 -17.20 -11.96
C THR A 413 9.75 -17.98 -10.77
N GLU A 414 11.01 -17.73 -10.40
CA GLU A 414 11.62 -18.34 -9.21
C GLU A 414 10.84 -18.08 -7.91
N ARG A 415 10.13 -16.94 -7.85
CA ARG A 415 9.28 -16.55 -6.70
C ARG A 415 7.89 -17.19 -6.72
N GLY A 416 7.55 -17.97 -7.76
CA GLY A 416 6.28 -18.68 -7.88
C GLY A 416 5.14 -17.92 -8.58
N PHE A 417 5.42 -16.74 -9.15
CA PHE A 417 4.44 -15.96 -9.93
C PHE A 417 4.29 -16.49 -11.36
N ILE A 418 3.09 -16.34 -11.93
CA ILE A 418 2.80 -16.54 -13.36
C ILE A 418 2.89 -15.17 -14.06
N PRO A 419 3.92 -14.89 -14.88
CA PRO A 419 3.98 -13.65 -15.65
C PRO A 419 2.84 -13.58 -16.66
N VAL A 420 2.28 -12.38 -16.83
CA VAL A 420 1.24 -12.11 -17.83
C VAL A 420 1.50 -10.81 -18.58
N ASP A 421 0.91 -10.67 -19.77
CA ASP A 421 0.82 -9.41 -20.50
C ASP A 421 -0.33 -8.53 -19.98
N GLU A 422 -0.50 -7.34 -20.57
CA GLU A 422 -1.59 -6.41 -20.21
C GLU A 422 -2.99 -6.95 -20.56
N GLN A 423 -3.09 -8.03 -21.33
CA GLN A 423 -4.35 -8.72 -21.60
C GLN A 423 -4.58 -9.90 -20.64
N GLN A 424 -3.73 -10.01 -19.61
CA GLN A 424 -3.69 -11.07 -18.61
C GLN A 424 -3.36 -12.46 -19.18
N ARG A 425 -2.78 -12.54 -20.40
CA ARG A 425 -2.36 -13.82 -21.00
C ARG A 425 -1.04 -14.26 -20.42
N SER A 426 -0.92 -15.55 -20.13
CA SER A 426 0.37 -16.18 -19.90
C SER A 426 1.15 -16.35 -21.21
N ASN A 427 2.31 -17.03 -21.15
CA ASN A 427 3.03 -17.43 -22.36
C ASN A 427 2.26 -18.43 -23.24
N VAL A 428 1.17 -19.02 -22.74
CA VAL A 428 0.25 -19.88 -23.49
C VAL A 428 -1.00 -19.05 -23.86
N PRO A 429 -1.28 -18.77 -25.15
CA PRO A 429 -2.22 -17.70 -25.54
C PRO A 429 -3.66 -17.83 -25.04
N HIS A 430 -4.16 -19.06 -24.84
CA HIS A 430 -5.52 -19.34 -24.34
C HIS A 430 -5.58 -19.57 -22.82
N ILE A 431 -4.46 -19.39 -22.12
CA ILE A 431 -4.37 -19.51 -20.65
C ILE A 431 -3.99 -18.15 -20.07
N TYR A 432 -4.84 -17.65 -19.18
CA TYR A 432 -4.75 -16.37 -18.52
C TYR A 432 -4.43 -16.57 -17.04
N ALA A 433 -3.89 -15.55 -16.39
CA ALA A 433 -3.73 -15.54 -14.93
C ALA A 433 -4.02 -14.15 -14.35
N ILE A 434 -4.57 -14.10 -13.13
CA ILE A 434 -5.03 -12.87 -12.48
C ILE A 434 -4.84 -12.90 -10.96
N GLY A 435 -4.80 -11.72 -10.35
CA GLY A 435 -4.74 -11.52 -8.90
C GLY A 435 -3.36 -11.72 -8.31
N ASP A 436 -3.30 -12.23 -7.08
CA ASP A 436 -2.03 -12.37 -6.35
C ASP A 436 -1.02 -13.30 -7.04
N VAL A 437 -1.48 -14.23 -7.88
CA VAL A 437 -0.61 -15.20 -8.55
C VAL A 437 0.24 -14.59 -9.66
N VAL A 438 -0.11 -13.38 -10.14
CA VAL A 438 0.60 -12.73 -11.25
C VAL A 438 1.56 -11.62 -10.83
N GLY A 439 1.46 -11.11 -9.61
CA GLY A 439 2.38 -10.09 -9.11
C GLY A 439 1.80 -9.17 -8.06
N ASP A 440 2.69 -8.36 -7.49
CA ASP A 440 2.35 -7.27 -6.58
C ASP A 440 1.64 -6.12 -7.34
N PRO A 441 0.82 -5.29 -6.66
CA PRO A 441 0.38 -5.46 -5.28
C PRO A 441 -0.71 -6.56 -5.15
N MET A 442 -0.61 -7.40 -4.13
CA MET A 442 -1.59 -8.46 -3.82
C MET A 442 -2.87 -7.88 -3.19
N LEU A 443 -3.71 -7.25 -4.01
CA LEU A 443 -4.90 -6.52 -3.60
C LEU A 443 -6.16 -7.00 -4.34
N ALA A 444 -7.28 -7.06 -3.61
CA ALA A 444 -8.53 -7.62 -4.12
C ALA A 444 -9.12 -6.80 -5.29
N HIS A 445 -9.04 -5.47 -5.25
CA HIS A 445 -9.50 -4.59 -6.32
C HIS A 445 -8.66 -4.72 -7.59
N LYS A 446 -7.32 -4.91 -7.47
CA LYS A 446 -6.48 -5.28 -8.62
C LYS A 446 -6.99 -6.58 -9.25
N ALA A 447 -7.11 -7.65 -8.46
CA ALA A 447 -7.57 -8.95 -8.94
C ALA A 447 -8.93 -8.89 -9.62
N THR A 448 -9.85 -8.07 -9.09
CA THR A 448 -11.20 -7.86 -9.63
C THR A 448 -11.14 -7.22 -11.02
N HIS A 449 -10.31 -6.20 -11.21
CA HIS A 449 -10.17 -5.52 -12.51
C HIS A 449 -9.43 -6.38 -13.53
N GLU A 450 -8.33 -7.04 -13.14
CA GLU A 450 -7.62 -8.03 -13.98
C GLU A 450 -8.58 -9.14 -14.44
N GLY A 451 -9.46 -9.62 -13.56
CA GLY A 451 -10.46 -10.64 -13.90
C GLY A 451 -11.49 -10.20 -14.93
N LYS A 452 -11.93 -8.94 -14.88
CA LYS A 452 -12.83 -8.38 -15.91
C LYS A 452 -12.12 -8.31 -17.26
N VAL A 453 -10.88 -7.82 -17.29
CA VAL A 453 -10.06 -7.73 -18.51
C VAL A 453 -9.89 -9.11 -19.14
N ALA A 454 -9.46 -10.11 -18.37
CA ALA A 454 -9.27 -11.47 -18.89
C ALA A 454 -10.55 -12.05 -19.51
N ALA A 455 -11.70 -11.88 -18.84
CA ALA A 455 -12.99 -12.34 -19.35
C ALA A 455 -13.43 -11.62 -20.64
N GLU A 456 -13.16 -10.33 -20.75
CA GLU A 456 -13.45 -9.52 -21.94
C GLU A 456 -12.55 -9.89 -23.11
N VAL A 457 -11.25 -10.12 -22.88
CA VAL A 457 -10.30 -10.57 -23.90
C VAL A 457 -10.70 -11.94 -24.45
N ILE A 458 -11.07 -12.90 -23.59
CA ILE A 458 -11.58 -14.22 -24.00
C ILE A 458 -12.85 -14.10 -24.86
N SER A 459 -13.63 -13.05 -24.63
CA SER A 459 -14.87 -12.76 -25.37
C SER A 459 -14.64 -11.94 -26.65
N GLY A 460 -13.38 -11.71 -27.05
CA GLY A 460 -13.01 -10.97 -28.26
C GLY A 460 -12.88 -9.45 -28.07
N GLY A 461 -12.95 -8.97 -26.83
CA GLY A 461 -12.75 -7.56 -26.49
C GLY A 461 -11.31 -7.11 -26.71
N LYS A 462 -11.15 -5.89 -27.22
CA LYS A 462 -9.85 -5.21 -27.36
C LYS A 462 -9.60 -4.34 -26.14
N VAL A 463 -9.36 -4.98 -25.00
CA VAL A 463 -9.13 -4.33 -23.71
C VAL A 463 -7.76 -4.71 -23.15
N SER A 464 -7.22 -3.86 -22.30
CA SER A 464 -5.97 -4.07 -21.57
C SER A 464 -6.09 -3.55 -20.13
N PHE A 465 -5.31 -4.14 -19.23
CA PHE A 465 -5.14 -3.73 -17.85
C PHE A 465 -3.94 -2.80 -17.76
N ASN A 466 -4.18 -1.50 -17.90
CA ASN A 466 -3.15 -0.47 -17.80
C ASN A 466 -3.61 0.70 -16.90
N PRO A 467 -3.86 0.44 -15.59
CA PRO A 467 -4.22 1.51 -14.66
C PRO A 467 -3.03 2.44 -14.42
N LEU A 468 -3.27 3.74 -14.27
CA LEU A 468 -2.23 4.67 -13.85
C LEU A 468 -1.86 4.46 -12.39
N THR A 469 -2.80 3.94 -11.58
CA THR A 469 -2.51 3.58 -10.20
C THR A 469 -3.43 2.50 -9.63
N ILE A 470 -2.97 1.87 -8.55
CA ILE A 470 -3.75 0.98 -7.70
C ILE A 470 -3.61 1.51 -6.26
N PRO A 471 -4.69 2.00 -5.62
CA PRO A 471 -4.60 2.53 -4.28
C PRO A 471 -4.32 1.44 -3.25
N SER A 472 -3.62 1.81 -2.19
CA SER A 472 -3.34 0.98 -1.02
C SER A 472 -3.90 1.61 0.24
N VAL A 473 -4.45 0.80 1.13
CA VAL A 473 -5.04 1.25 2.40
C VAL A 473 -4.66 0.29 3.52
N ALA A 474 -4.12 0.83 4.60
CA ALA A 474 -4.01 0.18 5.89
C ALA A 474 -5.14 0.67 6.79
N TYR A 475 -6.04 -0.24 7.17
CA TYR A 475 -7.22 0.08 7.99
C TYR A 475 -6.90 0.07 9.49
N THR A 476 -5.71 0.57 9.83
CA THR A 476 -5.29 0.83 11.22
C THR A 476 -6.03 2.04 11.77
N ASP A 477 -5.71 2.45 13.01
CA ASP A 477 -6.24 3.68 13.58
C ASP A 477 -5.10 4.63 14.03
N PRO A 478 -4.87 5.78 13.35
CA PRO A 478 -5.55 6.23 12.13
C PRO A 478 -5.28 5.32 10.91
N GLU A 479 -6.15 5.42 9.91
CA GLU A 479 -5.94 4.75 8.63
C GLU A 479 -4.78 5.42 7.89
N VAL A 480 -4.06 4.65 7.06
CA VAL A 480 -3.04 5.17 6.15
C VAL A 480 -3.40 4.71 4.74
N SER A 481 -3.58 5.66 3.82
CA SER A 481 -3.90 5.39 2.43
C SER A 481 -2.98 6.14 1.49
N TRP A 482 -2.68 5.55 0.34
CA TRP A 482 -1.90 6.22 -0.69
C TRP A 482 -2.20 5.65 -2.07
N MET A 483 -1.91 6.45 -3.09
CA MET A 483 -2.00 6.08 -4.51
C MET A 483 -0.93 6.83 -5.31
N GLY A 484 -0.67 6.35 -6.51
CA GLY A 484 0.27 6.92 -7.46
C GLY A 484 1.71 6.81 -6.99
N LEU A 485 2.51 7.80 -7.38
CA LEU A 485 3.91 7.92 -7.00
C LEU A 485 4.01 8.29 -5.51
N THR A 486 4.89 7.61 -4.78
CA THR A 486 5.35 8.05 -3.45
C THR A 486 6.60 8.91 -3.56
N GLU A 487 6.94 9.70 -2.54
CA GLU A 487 8.20 10.47 -2.53
C GLU A 487 9.41 9.53 -2.62
N ILE A 488 9.34 8.36 -1.97
CA ILE A 488 10.37 7.32 -2.06
C ILE A 488 10.57 6.87 -3.51
N GLN A 489 9.48 6.56 -4.23
CA GLN A 489 9.55 6.13 -5.63
C GLN A 489 10.00 7.27 -6.55
N ALA A 490 9.49 8.48 -6.37
CA ALA A 490 9.86 9.64 -7.17
C ALA A 490 11.37 9.90 -7.12
N LYS A 491 11.94 9.87 -5.91
CA LYS A 491 13.39 10.02 -5.69
C LYS A 491 14.18 8.87 -6.32
N ALA A 492 13.73 7.63 -6.14
CA ALA A 492 14.42 6.46 -6.69
C ALA A 492 14.40 6.44 -8.23
N GLN A 493 13.34 6.95 -8.85
CA GLN A 493 13.16 7.00 -10.31
C GLN A 493 13.69 8.29 -10.95
N GLY A 494 14.13 9.27 -10.16
CA GLY A 494 14.58 10.57 -10.65
C GLY A 494 13.47 11.42 -11.26
N ILE A 495 12.21 11.21 -10.84
CA ILE A 495 11.05 11.97 -11.31
C ILE A 495 10.92 13.25 -10.50
N PRO A 496 10.98 14.44 -11.13
CA PRO A 496 10.75 15.71 -10.44
C PRO A 496 9.33 15.79 -9.89
N TYR A 497 9.20 16.22 -8.63
CA TYR A 497 7.91 16.42 -8.01
C TYR A 497 7.94 17.62 -7.05
N GLU A 498 6.78 18.22 -6.84
CA GLU A 498 6.49 19.10 -5.73
C GLU A 498 5.48 18.44 -4.79
N LYS A 499 5.45 18.91 -3.54
CA LYS A 499 4.60 18.39 -2.49
C LYS A 499 3.78 19.52 -1.88
N ALA A 500 2.49 19.28 -1.72
CA ALA A 500 1.62 20.09 -0.88
C ALA A 500 0.96 19.21 0.19
N THR A 501 0.94 19.70 1.43
CA THR A 501 0.43 18.95 2.58
C THR A 501 -0.50 19.85 3.39
N PHE A 502 -1.76 19.44 3.54
CA PHE A 502 -2.72 20.08 4.44
C PHE A 502 -2.78 19.33 5.78
N PRO A 503 -2.32 19.93 6.90
CA PRO A 503 -2.39 19.32 8.23
C PRO A 503 -3.82 19.30 8.75
N TRP A 504 -4.29 18.18 9.29
CA TRP A 504 -5.65 18.08 9.84
C TRP A 504 -5.83 18.84 11.16
N ALA A 505 -4.75 19.28 11.80
CA ALA A 505 -4.79 20.27 12.87
C ALA A 505 -5.43 21.62 12.45
N ALA A 506 -5.51 21.90 11.15
CA ALA A 506 -6.22 23.06 10.61
C ALA A 506 -7.60 22.72 10.04
N SER A 507 -8.02 21.44 10.06
CA SER A 507 -9.36 21.04 9.64
C SER A 507 -10.34 21.19 10.80
N GLY A 508 -11.30 22.11 10.67
CA GLY A 508 -12.39 22.24 11.62
C GLY A 508 -13.15 20.92 11.83
N ARG A 509 -13.29 20.09 10.79
CA ARG A 509 -13.91 18.76 10.89
C ARG A 509 -13.06 17.79 11.72
N ALA A 510 -11.75 17.72 11.49
CA ALA A 510 -10.88 16.81 12.22
C ALA A 510 -10.77 17.19 13.71
N LEU A 511 -10.68 18.51 13.99
CA LEU A 511 -10.73 19.05 15.36
C LEU A 511 -12.05 18.71 16.06
N ALA A 512 -13.19 18.87 15.38
CA ALA A 512 -14.50 18.52 15.94
C ALA A 512 -14.65 17.02 16.26
N MET A 513 -13.87 16.16 15.60
CA MET A 513 -13.80 14.72 15.87
C MET A 513 -12.77 14.37 16.96
N GLY A 514 -11.91 15.31 17.36
CA GLY A 514 -10.77 15.06 18.25
C GLY A 514 -9.67 14.21 17.60
N ARG A 515 -9.56 14.23 16.27
CA ARG A 515 -8.67 13.36 15.47
C ARG A 515 -7.80 14.18 14.50
N GLU A 516 -7.08 15.13 15.06
CA GLU A 516 -6.27 16.14 14.36
C GLU A 516 -4.86 15.67 13.95
N GLU A 517 -4.43 14.48 14.37
CA GLU A 517 -3.08 13.96 14.15
C GLU A 517 -2.74 13.67 12.68
N GLY A 518 -3.75 13.69 11.80
CA GLY A 518 -3.67 13.34 10.39
C GLY A 518 -3.21 14.47 9.46
N PHE A 519 -3.07 14.13 8.18
CA PHE A 519 -2.87 15.10 7.10
C PHE A 519 -3.23 14.50 5.73
N THR A 520 -3.44 15.39 4.76
CA THR A 520 -3.59 15.05 3.34
C THR A 520 -2.40 15.60 2.56
N LYS A 521 -1.74 14.75 1.77
CA LYS A 521 -0.56 15.05 0.97
C LYS A 521 -0.84 14.79 -0.50
N LEU A 522 -0.53 15.75 -1.37
CA LEU A 522 -0.53 15.61 -2.82
C LEU A 522 0.89 15.79 -3.36
N LEU A 523 1.30 14.91 -4.27
CA LEU A 523 2.50 15.04 -5.09
C LEU A 523 2.08 15.42 -6.50
N TYR A 524 2.76 16.40 -7.09
CA TYR A 524 2.41 16.91 -8.41
C TYR A 524 3.66 17.29 -9.22
N ASP A 525 3.53 17.27 -10.54
CA ASP A 525 4.59 17.63 -11.45
C ASP A 525 4.85 19.15 -11.40
N PRO A 526 6.09 19.62 -11.22
CA PRO A 526 6.39 21.04 -11.03
C PRO A 526 6.03 21.92 -12.23
N HIS A 527 6.00 21.36 -13.45
CA HIS A 527 5.81 22.10 -14.69
C HIS A 527 4.36 22.10 -15.16
N THR A 528 3.75 20.92 -15.20
CA THR A 528 2.39 20.68 -15.68
C THR A 528 1.34 20.80 -14.59
N LYS A 529 1.76 20.78 -13.31
CA LYS A 529 0.90 20.77 -12.12
C LYS A 529 -0.07 19.58 -12.03
N ARG A 530 0.12 18.56 -12.88
CA ARG A 530 -0.64 17.31 -12.83
C ARG A 530 -0.34 16.54 -11.56
N ILE A 531 -1.38 15.94 -10.97
CA ILE A 531 -1.20 15.03 -9.85
C ILE A 531 -0.33 13.83 -10.29
N LEU A 532 0.60 13.44 -9.43
CA LEU A 532 1.47 12.27 -9.59
C LEU A 532 1.18 11.19 -8.56
N GLY A 533 0.71 11.59 -7.38
CA GLY A 533 0.36 10.68 -6.29
C GLY A 533 -0.26 11.43 -5.13
N ALA A 534 -0.84 10.67 -4.21
CA ALA A 534 -1.46 11.20 -3.01
C ALA A 534 -1.25 10.25 -1.83
N GLY A 535 -1.21 10.83 -0.63
CA GLY A 535 -1.17 10.09 0.62
C GLY A 535 -2.03 10.77 1.66
N ILE A 536 -2.83 10.00 2.39
CA ILE A 536 -3.72 10.51 3.43
C ILE A 536 -3.56 9.61 4.65
N VAL A 537 -3.32 10.23 5.81
CA VAL A 537 -3.31 9.55 7.11
C VAL A 537 -4.29 10.24 8.03
N GLY A 538 -5.17 9.46 8.65
CA GLY A 538 -6.24 9.99 9.50
C GLY A 538 -7.45 9.06 9.54
N SER A 539 -8.46 9.44 10.32
CA SER A 539 -9.74 8.73 10.33
C SER A 539 -10.38 8.75 8.94
N ASN A 540 -10.84 7.60 8.44
CA ASN A 540 -11.49 7.43 7.14
C ASN A 540 -10.59 7.79 5.93
N ALA A 541 -9.27 7.79 6.07
CA ALA A 541 -8.36 8.12 4.96
C ALA A 541 -8.59 7.22 3.72
N GLY A 542 -8.92 5.94 3.93
CA GLY A 542 -9.23 5.00 2.85
C GLY A 542 -10.43 5.38 2.00
N GLU A 543 -11.39 6.13 2.54
CA GLU A 543 -12.55 6.63 1.78
C GLU A 543 -12.20 7.87 0.94
N LEU A 544 -11.22 8.67 1.40
CA LEU A 544 -10.82 9.92 0.76
C LEU A 544 -9.90 9.71 -0.44
N ILE A 545 -9.15 8.61 -0.46
CA ILE A 545 -8.16 8.35 -1.53
C ILE A 545 -8.81 8.17 -2.92
N ALA A 546 -10.08 7.76 -2.97
CA ALA A 546 -10.78 7.45 -4.22
C ALA A 546 -10.87 8.67 -5.17
N GLU A 547 -11.09 9.87 -4.64
CA GLU A 547 -11.13 11.10 -5.44
C GLU A 547 -9.78 11.36 -6.12
N THR A 548 -8.69 11.18 -5.37
CA THR A 548 -7.33 11.41 -5.89
C THR A 548 -6.96 10.38 -6.97
N VAL A 549 -7.42 9.13 -6.86
CA VAL A 549 -7.25 8.11 -7.90
C VAL A 549 -7.95 8.54 -9.18
N LEU A 550 -9.19 9.03 -9.08
CA LEU A 550 -9.92 9.55 -10.23
C LEU A 550 -9.20 10.75 -10.85
N ALA A 551 -8.70 11.68 -10.03
CA ALA A 551 -7.95 12.84 -10.51
C ALA A 551 -6.71 12.42 -11.32
N LEU A 552 -5.96 11.41 -10.85
CA LEU A 552 -4.81 10.88 -11.59
C LEU A 552 -5.21 10.22 -12.91
N GLU A 553 -6.22 9.35 -12.90
CA GLU A 553 -6.72 8.68 -14.11
C GLU A 553 -7.24 9.67 -15.16
N MET A 554 -7.79 10.81 -14.73
CA MET A 554 -8.24 11.90 -15.62
C MET A 554 -7.10 12.84 -16.05
N GLY A 555 -5.90 12.72 -15.48
CA GLY A 555 -4.78 13.61 -15.72
C GLY A 555 -5.00 15.04 -15.21
N ALA A 556 -5.78 15.18 -14.13
CA ALA A 556 -6.13 16.45 -13.53
C ALA A 556 -4.91 17.18 -12.94
N ASP A 557 -4.96 18.50 -12.95
CA ASP A 557 -3.97 19.36 -12.28
C ASP A 557 -4.46 19.88 -10.92
N MET A 558 -3.59 20.57 -10.19
CA MET A 558 -3.93 21.13 -8.87
C MET A 558 -5.05 22.17 -8.95
N LYS A 559 -5.23 22.83 -10.09
CA LYS A 559 -6.30 23.82 -10.29
C LYS A 559 -7.65 23.14 -10.49
N ASP A 560 -7.71 22.03 -11.23
CA ASP A 560 -8.94 21.22 -11.36
C ASP A 560 -9.45 20.78 -9.99
N ILE A 561 -8.54 20.30 -9.12
CA ILE A 561 -8.87 19.86 -7.76
C ILE A 561 -9.24 21.06 -6.89
N GLY A 562 -8.42 22.12 -6.86
CA GLY A 562 -8.61 23.29 -6.00
C GLY A 562 -9.81 24.18 -6.36
N LEU A 563 -10.28 24.15 -7.62
CA LEU A 563 -11.51 24.87 -8.02
C LEU A 563 -12.79 24.04 -7.85
N THR A 564 -12.66 22.73 -7.59
CA THR A 564 -13.81 21.89 -7.31
C THR A 564 -14.34 22.22 -5.92
N ILE A 565 -15.63 22.57 -5.83
CA ILE A 565 -16.26 22.92 -4.55
C ILE A 565 -16.49 21.65 -3.74
N HIS A 566 -15.72 21.48 -2.66
CA HIS A 566 -15.89 20.39 -1.72
C HIS A 566 -16.90 20.76 -0.62
N PRO A 567 -17.67 19.79 -0.08
CA PRO A 567 -18.60 20.06 1.01
C PRO A 567 -17.88 20.46 2.30
N HIS A 568 -18.43 21.42 3.04
CA HIS A 568 -17.89 21.90 4.31
C HIS A 568 -18.92 21.78 5.46
N PRO A 569 -18.53 21.38 6.68
CA PRO A 569 -17.22 20.86 7.06
C PRO A 569 -17.10 19.33 6.83
N THR A 570 -16.08 18.88 6.10
CA THR A 570 -15.79 17.46 5.84
C THR A 570 -14.29 17.15 5.95
N LEU A 571 -13.93 15.86 5.93
CA LEU A 571 -12.53 15.47 5.71
C LEU A 571 -12.17 15.46 4.23
N SER A 572 -13.14 15.36 3.31
CA SER A 572 -12.87 15.38 1.86
C SER A 572 -12.33 16.71 1.37
N GLU A 573 -12.74 17.84 1.95
CA GLU A 573 -12.20 19.16 1.57
C GLU A 573 -10.71 19.33 1.84
N THR A 574 -10.07 18.46 2.63
CA THR A 574 -8.60 18.53 2.83
C THR A 574 -7.82 18.17 1.57
N VAL A 575 -8.44 17.48 0.60
CA VAL A 575 -7.87 17.27 -0.75
C VAL A 575 -7.84 18.60 -1.51
N CYS A 576 -8.96 19.34 -1.50
CA CYS A 576 -9.06 20.71 -2.02
C CYS A 576 -7.99 21.61 -1.42
N PHE A 577 -7.90 21.66 -0.08
CA PHE A 577 -6.96 22.54 0.59
C PHE A 577 -5.50 22.18 0.31
N ALA A 578 -5.16 20.90 0.15
CA ALA A 578 -3.83 20.51 -0.28
C ALA A 578 -3.53 21.01 -1.71
N ALA A 579 -4.52 21.01 -2.60
CA ALA A 579 -4.38 21.58 -3.95
C ALA A 579 -4.28 23.12 -3.92
N GLU A 580 -5.06 23.80 -3.09
CA GLU A 580 -4.96 25.26 -2.89
C GLU A 580 -3.61 25.69 -2.29
N ILE A 581 -3.01 24.85 -1.45
CA ILE A 581 -1.62 25.04 -0.99
C ILE A 581 -0.67 24.97 -2.19
N ALA A 582 -0.83 24.00 -3.08
CA ALA A 582 -0.01 23.86 -4.28
C ALA A 582 -0.14 25.06 -5.24
N GLU A 583 -1.35 25.62 -5.36
CA GLU A 583 -1.65 26.80 -6.18
C GLU A 583 -1.29 28.13 -5.48
N GLY A 584 -1.03 28.10 -4.17
CA GLY A 584 -0.68 29.29 -3.39
C GLY A 584 -1.83 30.28 -3.22
N ASN A 585 -3.05 29.77 -3.10
CA ASN A 585 -4.29 30.52 -2.88
C ASN A 585 -5.11 30.05 -1.66
N ILE A 586 -4.61 29.09 -0.88
CA ILE A 586 -5.23 28.65 0.39
C ILE A 586 -5.51 29.84 1.32
N THR A 587 -6.69 29.85 1.93
CA THR A 587 -7.11 30.88 2.89
C THR A 587 -7.17 30.39 4.33
N ASP A 588 -7.28 29.08 4.53
CA ASP A 588 -7.43 28.46 5.85
C ASP A 588 -6.09 28.33 6.60
N LEU A 589 -4.97 28.59 5.90
CA LEU A 589 -3.63 28.58 6.43
C LEU A 589 -2.84 29.78 5.91
N TYR A 590 -2.06 30.41 6.77
CA TYR A 590 -1.08 31.41 6.33
C TYR A 590 0.21 30.73 5.89
N LEU A 591 0.44 30.68 4.58
CA LEU A 591 1.69 30.22 3.99
C LEU A 591 2.33 31.38 3.22
N PRO A 592 3.46 31.96 3.68
CA PRO A 592 4.12 33.02 2.96
C PRO A 592 4.54 32.51 1.58
N ARG A 593 4.14 33.23 0.52
CA ARG A 593 4.56 32.90 -0.84
C ARG A 593 6.08 32.91 -0.90
N LYS A 594 6.67 31.79 -1.35
CA LYS A 594 8.08 31.78 -1.72
C LYS A 594 8.29 32.84 -2.81
N PRO A 595 9.26 33.75 -2.69
CA PRO A 595 9.52 34.77 -3.69
C PRO A 595 9.70 34.12 -5.05
N SER A 596 8.92 34.55 -6.04
CA SER A 596 9.08 34.14 -7.44
C SER A 596 10.45 34.61 -7.94
N GLY A 597 11.45 33.72 -7.94
CA GLY A 597 12.81 34.04 -8.41
C GLY A 597 13.98 33.48 -7.60
N ALA A 598 13.75 32.74 -6.51
CA ALA A 598 14.82 31.94 -5.91
C ALA A 598 15.05 30.69 -6.79
N ASN A 599 16.02 30.79 -7.71
CA ASN A 599 16.43 29.73 -8.63
C ASN A 599 16.59 28.39 -7.89
N ARG A 600 15.86 27.37 -8.36
CA ARG A 600 16.16 25.95 -8.12
C ARG A 600 17.32 25.49 -8.98
#